data_AF-C6S681-F1
#
_entry.id   AF-C6S681-F1
#
_cell.length_a   1.000
_cell.length_b   1.000
_cell.length_c   1.000
_cell.angle_alpha   90.00
_cell.angle_beta   90.00
_cell.angle_gamma   90.00
#
_symmetry.space_group_name_H-M   'P 1'
#
loop_
_entity.id
_entity.type
_entity.pdbx_description
1 polymer ?
#
loop_
_entity_poly.entity_id
_entity_poly.type
_entity_poly.pdbx_seq_one_letter_code
_entity_poly.pdbx_strand_id
1 'polypeptide(L)'
;MPKISSIVSANLRYQKIFPDKELIVYTRSAAPTTIRCPIHGEVPSGTLDSLLRTKHGCPECNKLTRSEYLRGNPANAKVVRVFDSLSGKTLEFVSASAAARGLETNLGNIRSRLSGRVSVDNLIQDRYKVLLDSTDCVTQTPQKVLPEGFKLVEGFENYALNRLGQVYNVKYGRLLTPSFSNSANAVIISLYSNGEAVSIFLAKLMLQTFRPDEPLPKRITYKDGDRRNCSLDNLA
;
A
#
# COMPACT_ATOMS: atom_id res chain seq x y z
N MET A 1 -46.26 17.03 32.13
CA MET A 1 -46.22 17.25 30.66
C MET A 1 -44.87 16.75 30.13
N PRO A 2 -44.82 15.80 29.18
CA PRO A 2 -43.56 15.37 28.59
C PRO A 2 -43.00 16.53 27.75
N LYS A 3 -41.77 16.95 28.05
CA LYS A 3 -41.07 17.98 27.27
C LYS A 3 -40.84 17.44 25.85
N ILE A 4 -41.56 17.96 24.87
CA ILE A 4 -41.26 17.74 23.46
C ILE A 4 -39.87 18.36 23.25
N SER A 5 -38.86 17.51 23.10
CA SER A 5 -37.52 17.97 22.77
C SER A 5 -37.53 18.33 21.29
N SER A 6 -37.25 19.60 20.97
CA SER A 6 -37.10 20.02 19.59
C SER A 6 -35.95 19.27 18.91
N ILE A 7 -36.07 18.99 17.62
CA ILE A 7 -34.97 18.40 16.83
C ILE A 7 -33.68 19.22 16.92
N VAL A 8 -33.79 20.55 17.00
CA VAL A 8 -32.64 21.46 17.13
C VAL A 8 -31.87 21.20 18.42
N SER A 9 -32.56 21.11 19.56
CA SER A 9 -31.92 20.83 20.85
C SER A 9 -31.35 19.41 20.93
N ALA A 10 -31.99 18.44 20.28
CA ALA A 10 -31.48 17.08 20.16
C ALA A 10 -30.21 17.01 19.30
N ASN A 11 -30.18 17.71 18.16
CA ASN A 11 -29.02 17.78 17.27
C ASN A 11 -27.83 18.47 17.95
N LEU A 12 -28.05 19.57 18.68
CA LEU A 12 -26.99 20.24 19.45
C LEU A 12 -26.33 19.31 20.48
N ARG A 13 -27.14 18.50 21.18
CA ARG A 13 -26.61 17.49 22.12
C ARG A 13 -25.77 16.43 21.42
N TYR A 14 -26.21 15.99 20.24
CA TYR A 14 -25.50 15.00 19.45
C TYR A 14 -24.19 15.55 18.89
N GLN A 15 -24.21 16.74 18.28
CA GLN A 15 -23.04 17.43 17.74
C GLN A 15 -21.99 17.78 18.80
N LYS A 16 -22.41 18.01 20.05
CA LYS A 16 -21.48 18.22 21.17
C LYS A 16 -20.55 17.02 21.41
N ILE A 17 -21.00 15.80 21.11
CA ILE A 17 -20.20 14.57 21.24
C ILE A 17 -19.58 14.17 19.89
N PHE A 18 -20.33 14.34 18.81
CA PHE A 18 -19.93 13.96 17.44
C PHE A 18 -20.04 15.17 16.50
N PRO A 19 -19.01 16.05 16.46
CA PRO A 19 -19.06 17.31 15.71
C PRO A 19 -19.22 17.14 14.20
N ASP A 20 -18.81 15.98 13.69
CA ASP A 20 -18.77 15.64 12.27
C ASP A 20 -20.08 15.03 11.75
N LYS A 21 -21.13 14.93 12.59
CA LYS A 21 -22.38 14.25 12.26
C LYS A 21 -23.60 15.07 12.63
N GLU A 22 -24.71 14.80 11.96
CA GLU A 22 -25.94 15.57 12.14
C GLU A 22 -27.14 14.65 12.34
N LEU A 23 -28.11 15.09 13.14
CA LEU A 23 -29.39 14.42 13.34
C LEU A 23 -30.42 15.01 12.36
N ILE A 24 -30.90 14.20 11.41
CA ILE A 24 -31.84 14.62 10.37
C ILE A 24 -33.28 14.42 10.82
N VAL A 25 -33.57 13.29 11.46
CA VAL A 25 -34.93 12.91 11.88
C VAL A 25 -34.94 12.62 13.37
N TYR A 26 -35.73 13.40 14.11
CA TYR A 26 -35.96 13.23 15.55
C TYR A 26 -37.38 13.64 15.92
N THR A 27 -38.12 12.72 16.54
CA THR A 27 -39.48 13.00 17.04
C THR A 27 -39.53 13.01 18.56
N ARG A 28 -39.04 11.94 19.20
CA ARG A 28 -38.97 11.76 20.66
C ARG A 28 -37.80 10.85 21.02
N SER A 29 -37.36 10.88 22.28
CA SER A 29 -36.18 10.13 22.77
C SER A 29 -36.25 8.63 22.48
N ALA A 30 -37.42 8.03 22.63
CA ALA A 30 -37.66 6.60 22.43
C ALA A 30 -37.98 6.20 20.98
N ALA A 31 -38.09 7.15 20.05
CA ALA A 31 -38.35 6.85 18.65
C ALA A 31 -37.04 6.59 17.88
N PRO A 32 -37.11 5.82 16.76
CA PRO A 32 -35.98 5.71 15.85
C PRO A 32 -35.62 7.07 15.26
N THR A 33 -34.34 7.26 14.98
CA THR A 33 -33.78 8.51 14.50
C THR A 33 -32.95 8.27 13.25
N THR A 34 -32.80 9.28 12.41
CA THR A 34 -31.91 9.20 11.23
C THR A 34 -30.80 10.20 11.39
N ILE A 35 -29.56 9.75 11.18
CA ILE A 35 -28.36 10.58 11.24
C ILE A 35 -27.72 10.72 9.87
N ARG A 36 -27.02 11.83 9.66
CA ARG A 36 -26.09 12.04 8.56
C ARG A 36 -24.67 11.76 9.03
N CYS A 37 -24.07 10.72 8.47
CA CYS A 37 -22.68 10.35 8.69
C CYS A 37 -21.83 10.74 7.47
N PRO A 38 -20.64 11.34 7.65
CA PRO A 38 -19.78 11.73 6.54
C PRO A 38 -19.21 10.53 5.76
N ILE A 39 -19.19 9.34 6.38
CA ILE A 39 -18.68 8.09 5.79
C ILE A 39 -19.80 7.33 5.04
N HIS A 40 -20.99 7.25 5.64
CA HIS A 40 -22.08 6.37 5.18
C HIS A 40 -23.30 7.12 4.65
N GLY A 41 -23.31 8.45 4.70
CA GLY A 41 -24.47 9.25 4.32
C GLY A 41 -25.60 9.16 5.34
N GLU A 42 -26.84 9.07 4.88
CA GLU A 42 -28.02 8.97 5.73
C GLU A 42 -28.19 7.54 6.25
N VAL A 43 -28.16 7.38 7.57
CA VAL A 43 -28.21 6.08 8.22
C VAL A 43 -29.36 6.04 9.23
N PRO A 44 -30.31 5.10 9.08
CA PRO A 44 -31.34 4.89 10.09
C PRO A 44 -30.69 4.32 11.35
N SER A 45 -31.10 4.85 12.49
CA SER A 45 -30.55 4.53 13.81
C SER A 45 -31.68 4.29 14.81
N GLY A 46 -31.33 3.66 15.93
CA GLY A 46 -32.26 3.46 17.04
C GLY A 46 -32.57 4.77 17.78
N THR A 47 -32.67 4.68 19.11
CA THR A 47 -32.92 5.85 19.96
C THR A 47 -31.70 6.76 20.08
N LEU A 48 -31.94 8.05 20.33
CA LEU A 48 -30.87 9.04 20.51
C LEU A 48 -29.93 8.65 21.66
N ASP A 49 -30.47 8.19 22.79
CA ASP A 49 -29.65 7.74 23.93
C ASP A 49 -28.76 6.53 23.58
N SER A 50 -29.20 5.67 22.67
CA SER A 50 -28.37 4.55 22.20
C SER A 50 -27.22 5.05 21.33
N LEU A 51 -27.48 6.02 20.44
CA LEU A 51 -26.45 6.64 19.62
C LEU A 51 -25.36 7.34 20.44
N LEU A 52 -25.75 8.10 21.47
CA LEU A 52 -24.82 8.82 22.35
C LEU A 52 -23.88 7.89 23.14
N ARG A 53 -24.28 6.64 23.37
CA ARG A 53 -23.45 5.62 24.03
C ARG A 53 -22.50 4.90 23.08
N THR A 54 -22.67 5.02 21.77
CA THR A 54 -21.77 4.40 20.81
C THR A 54 -20.44 5.14 20.74
N LYS A 55 -19.38 4.43 20.34
CA LYS A 55 -18.04 5.01 20.21
C LYS A 55 -17.95 6.05 19.08
N HIS A 56 -18.62 5.80 17.97
CA HIS A 56 -18.50 6.60 16.74
C HIS A 56 -19.76 7.41 16.40
N GLY A 57 -20.84 7.29 17.18
CA GLY A 57 -22.10 7.99 16.95
C GLY A 57 -22.94 7.44 15.79
N CYS A 58 -22.38 6.58 14.94
CA CYS A 58 -23.05 5.95 13.81
C CYS A 58 -22.99 4.41 13.95
N PRO A 59 -24.12 3.70 13.80
CA PRO A 59 -24.16 2.24 13.98
C PRO A 59 -23.29 1.50 12.96
N GLU A 60 -23.27 1.96 11.70
CA GLU A 60 -22.42 1.38 10.66
C GLU A 60 -20.93 1.61 10.95
N CYS A 61 -20.54 2.81 11.39
CA CYS A 61 -19.16 3.08 11.80
C CYS A 61 -18.71 2.23 12.99
N ASN A 62 -19.64 1.86 13.88
CA ASN A 62 -19.34 1.06 15.06
C ASN A 62 -19.08 -0.43 14.73
N LYS A 63 -19.51 -0.89 13.55
CA LYS A 63 -19.21 -2.24 13.04
C LYS A 63 -17.84 -2.34 12.38
N LEU A 64 -17.25 -1.21 11.97
CA LEU A 64 -15.99 -1.18 11.24
C LEU A 64 -14.80 -1.44 12.16
N THR A 65 -13.80 -2.14 11.63
CA THR A 65 -12.46 -2.15 12.23
C THR A 65 -11.83 -0.75 12.15
N ARG A 66 -10.84 -0.47 13.00
CA ARG A 66 -10.12 0.82 12.99
C ARG A 66 -9.55 1.17 11.61
N SER A 67 -9.00 0.19 10.88
CA SER A 67 -8.42 0.41 9.56
C SER A 67 -9.49 0.73 8.50
N GLU A 68 -10.64 0.08 8.56
CA GLU A 68 -11.78 0.35 7.66
C GLU A 68 -12.39 1.72 7.91
N TYR A 69 -12.61 2.07 9.18
CA TYR A 69 -13.10 3.39 9.57
C TYR A 69 -12.17 4.50 9.08
N LEU A 70 -10.85 4.34 9.25
CA LEU A 70 -9.86 5.33 8.81
C LEU A 70 -9.82 5.49 7.28
N ARG A 71 -10.04 4.42 6.51
CA ARG A 71 -10.11 4.48 5.03
C ARG A 71 -11.37 5.16 4.52
N GLY A 72 -12.48 5.01 5.23
CA GLY A 72 -13.77 5.61 4.86
C GLY A 72 -13.92 7.07 5.30
N ASN A 73 -13.10 7.54 6.25
CA ASN A 73 -13.20 8.89 6.78
C ASN A 73 -12.78 9.94 5.73
N PRO A 74 -13.69 10.86 5.32
CA PRO A 74 -13.34 11.90 4.35
C PRO A 74 -12.29 12.89 4.85
N ALA A 75 -12.10 13.04 6.17
CA ALA A 75 -11.00 13.84 6.72
C ALA A 75 -9.61 13.25 6.35
N ASN A 76 -9.54 11.93 6.10
CA ASN A 76 -8.35 11.24 5.62
C ASN A 76 -8.39 11.01 4.10
N ALA A 77 -9.45 11.44 3.41
CA ALA A 77 -9.54 11.30 1.97
C ALA A 77 -8.55 12.29 1.34
N LYS A 78 -7.44 11.75 0.86
CA LYS A 78 -6.44 12.52 0.15
C LYS A 78 -7.01 12.99 -1.18
N VAL A 79 -7.08 14.31 -1.36
CA VAL A 79 -7.47 14.94 -2.63
C VAL A 79 -6.51 14.44 -3.71
N VAL A 80 -7.07 14.05 -4.85
CA VAL A 80 -6.29 13.57 -5.99
C VAL A 80 -6.42 14.57 -7.11
N ARG A 81 -5.29 15.11 -7.54
CA ARG A 81 -5.20 16.04 -8.65
C ARG A 81 -4.71 15.30 -9.88
N VAL A 82 -5.38 15.51 -11.01
CA VAL A 82 -5.05 14.88 -12.28
C VAL A 82 -5.03 15.94 -13.37
N PHE A 83 -3.93 16.07 -14.07
CA PHE A 83 -3.78 16.93 -15.23
C PHE A 83 -4.26 16.20 -16.50
N ASP A 84 -5.09 16.86 -17.31
CA ASP A 84 -5.53 16.37 -18.62
C ASP A 84 -4.74 17.05 -19.72
N SER A 85 -3.98 16.27 -20.48
CA SER A 85 -3.11 16.75 -21.56
C SER A 85 -3.88 17.29 -22.76
N LEU A 86 -5.14 16.87 -22.97
CA LEU A 86 -5.94 17.34 -24.11
C LEU A 86 -6.63 18.67 -23.81
N SER A 87 -7.15 18.84 -22.60
CA SER A 87 -7.84 20.07 -22.21
C SER A 87 -6.91 21.10 -21.56
N GLY A 88 -5.70 20.70 -21.17
CA GLY A 88 -4.74 21.54 -20.45
C GLY A 88 -5.20 21.93 -19.04
N LYS A 89 -6.22 21.24 -18.50
CA LYS A 89 -6.82 21.55 -17.20
C LYS A 89 -6.44 20.53 -16.14
N THR A 90 -6.35 21.00 -14.90
CA THR A 90 -6.21 20.15 -13.73
C THR A 90 -7.59 19.85 -13.15
N LEU A 91 -7.92 18.56 -13.04
CA LEU A 91 -9.11 18.03 -12.42
C LEU A 91 -8.79 17.67 -10.97
N GLU A 92 -9.63 18.12 -10.04
CA GLU A 92 -9.51 17.80 -8.63
C GLU A 92 -10.60 16.84 -8.20
N PHE A 93 -10.20 15.77 -7.52
CA PHE A 93 -11.11 14.75 -7.02
C PHE A 93 -10.97 14.63 -5.52
N VAL A 94 -12.11 14.53 -4.83
CA VAL A 94 -12.18 14.35 -3.37
C VAL A 94 -11.50 13.07 -2.88
N SER A 95 -11.25 12.10 -3.76
CA SER A 95 -10.51 10.88 -3.44
C SER A 95 -10.01 10.15 -4.68
N ALA A 96 -9.09 9.21 -4.50
CA ALA A 96 -8.65 8.30 -5.56
C ALA A 96 -9.80 7.49 -6.18
N SER A 97 -10.82 7.14 -5.38
CA SER A 97 -12.01 6.43 -5.86
C SER A 97 -12.92 7.33 -6.71
N ALA A 98 -13.03 8.61 -6.35
CA ALA A 98 -13.75 9.59 -7.15
C ALA A 98 -13.03 9.85 -8.48
N ALA A 99 -11.70 9.97 -8.47
CA ALA A 99 -10.88 10.07 -9.66
C ALA A 99 -11.03 8.83 -10.57
N ALA A 100 -11.06 7.63 -9.98
CA ALA A 100 -11.24 6.38 -10.73
C ALA A 100 -12.56 6.36 -11.50
N ARG A 101 -13.65 6.78 -10.84
CA ARG A 101 -14.97 6.86 -11.47
C ARG A 101 -15.04 7.96 -12.52
N GLY A 102 -14.54 9.16 -12.21
CA GLY A 102 -14.59 10.31 -13.12
C GLY A 102 -13.72 10.15 -14.37
N LEU A 103 -12.66 9.36 -14.28
CA LEU A 103 -11.75 9.08 -15.40
C LEU A 103 -12.00 7.70 -16.03
N GLU A 104 -13.03 6.97 -15.60
CA GLU A 104 -13.35 5.62 -16.10
C GLU A 104 -12.16 4.65 -16.05
N THR A 105 -11.41 4.67 -14.94
CA THR A 105 -10.23 3.82 -14.75
C THR A 105 -10.30 3.01 -13.47
N ASN A 106 -9.41 2.02 -13.35
CA ASN A 106 -9.34 1.21 -12.14
C ASN A 106 -8.67 2.00 -11.00
N LEU A 107 -9.25 1.91 -9.80
CA LEU A 107 -8.69 2.48 -8.56
C LEU A 107 -7.22 2.07 -8.32
N GLY A 108 -6.87 0.83 -8.64
CA GLY A 108 -5.49 0.32 -8.53
C GLY A 108 -4.51 1.08 -9.43
N ASN A 109 -4.97 1.55 -10.59
CA ASN A 109 -4.15 2.27 -11.57
C ASN A 109 -3.76 3.67 -11.04
N ILE A 110 -4.71 4.34 -10.38
CA ILE A 110 -4.48 5.64 -9.73
C ILE A 110 -3.62 5.46 -8.47
N ARG A 111 -3.92 4.46 -7.61
CA ARG A 111 -3.14 4.20 -6.40
C ARG A 111 -1.69 3.84 -6.67
N SER A 112 -1.42 3.07 -7.73
CA SER A 112 -0.06 2.68 -8.10
C SER A 112 0.80 3.87 -8.52
N ARG A 113 0.19 4.90 -9.14
CA ARG A 113 0.85 6.16 -9.48
C ARG A 113 1.00 7.08 -8.28
N LEU A 114 -0.03 7.21 -7.46
CA LEU A 114 0.02 7.97 -6.20
C LEU A 114 1.09 7.44 -5.23
N SER A 115 1.38 6.13 -5.27
CA SER A 115 2.42 5.50 -4.45
C SER A 115 3.81 5.50 -5.09
N GLY A 116 3.96 6.03 -6.31
CA GLY A 116 5.23 6.09 -7.03
C GLY A 116 5.72 4.73 -7.58
N ARG A 117 4.90 3.66 -7.51
CA ARG A 117 5.26 2.34 -8.06
C ARG A 117 5.26 2.31 -9.58
N VAL A 118 4.49 3.19 -10.20
CA VAL A 118 4.33 3.36 -11.64
C VAL A 118 4.50 4.84 -11.96
N SER A 119 5.03 5.15 -13.15
CA SER A 119 5.16 6.53 -13.62
C SER A 119 3.85 7.30 -13.48
N VAL A 120 3.93 8.54 -13.00
CA VAL A 120 2.77 9.45 -12.88
C VAL A 120 2.17 9.81 -14.23
N ASP A 121 2.98 9.68 -15.28
CA ASP A 121 2.58 9.86 -16.66
C ASP A 121 1.77 8.64 -17.14
N ASN A 122 1.12 8.79 -18.29
CA ASN A 122 0.48 7.68 -19.00
C ASN A 122 -0.77 7.10 -18.30
N LEU A 123 -1.54 7.93 -17.59
CA LEU A 123 -2.85 7.52 -17.08
C LEU A 123 -3.84 7.53 -18.25
N ILE A 124 -4.28 6.34 -18.67
CA ILE A 124 -5.15 6.09 -19.83
C ILE A 124 -4.53 6.65 -21.12
N GLN A 125 -3.69 5.85 -21.78
CA GLN A 125 -3.17 6.15 -23.13
C GLN A 125 -2.58 7.57 -23.24
N ASP A 126 -1.76 7.97 -22.26
CA ASP A 126 -1.03 9.26 -22.23
C ASP A 126 -1.88 10.52 -22.16
N ARG A 127 -3.19 10.38 -21.94
CA ARG A 127 -4.11 11.51 -21.83
C ARG A 127 -4.03 12.22 -20.49
N TYR A 128 -3.88 11.48 -19.39
CA TYR A 128 -3.91 12.06 -18.05
C TYR A 128 -2.59 11.84 -17.30
N LYS A 129 -2.26 12.78 -16.41
CA LYS A 129 -1.09 12.75 -15.53
C LYS A 129 -1.51 12.99 -14.09
N VAL A 130 -1.15 12.08 -13.17
CA VAL A 130 -1.48 12.24 -11.75
C VAL A 130 -0.50 13.25 -11.13
N LEU A 131 -1.01 14.28 -10.48
CA LEU A 131 -0.20 15.25 -9.74
C LEU A 131 -0.05 14.77 -8.29
N LEU A 132 1.20 14.69 -7.85
CA LEU A 132 1.54 14.35 -6.47
C LEU A 132 1.63 15.64 -5.67
N ASP A 133 0.83 15.75 -4.62
CA ASP A 133 0.93 16.84 -3.67
C ASP A 133 2.30 16.79 -3.00
N SER A 134 2.99 17.93 -3.00
CA SER A 134 4.39 18.08 -2.59
C SER A 134 4.66 17.82 -1.10
N THR A 135 3.70 17.27 -0.36
CA THR A 135 3.90 16.70 0.97
C THR A 135 4.23 15.20 0.95
N ASP A 136 4.07 14.54 -0.19
CA ASP A 136 4.36 13.11 -0.37
C ASP A 136 5.48 12.85 -1.37
N CYS A 137 6.10 13.90 -1.88
CA CYS A 137 7.38 13.81 -2.56
C CYS A 137 8.51 13.68 -1.53
N VAL A 138 8.55 12.54 -0.84
CA VAL A 138 9.85 11.88 -0.72
C VAL A 138 10.03 11.10 -2.02
N THR A 139 10.28 11.82 -3.11
CA THR A 139 11.19 11.32 -4.14
C THR A 139 12.58 11.30 -3.52
N GLN A 140 12.77 10.40 -2.56
CA GLN A 140 14.03 9.70 -2.54
C GLN A 140 13.76 8.55 -3.51
N THR A 141 14.17 8.73 -4.77
CA THR A 141 14.98 7.65 -5.34
C THR A 141 15.99 7.38 -4.24
N PRO A 142 15.91 6.26 -3.48
CA PRO A 142 16.85 6.05 -2.40
C PRO A 142 18.20 6.22 -3.07
N GLN A 143 19.00 7.19 -2.59
CA GLN A 143 20.41 7.23 -2.98
C GLN A 143 20.87 5.80 -2.84
N LYS A 144 21.36 5.26 -3.95
CA LYS A 144 21.55 3.83 -4.21
C LYS A 144 22.76 3.35 -3.39
N VAL A 145 22.73 3.56 -2.08
CA VAL A 145 23.78 3.23 -1.13
C VAL A 145 23.63 1.77 -0.86
N LEU A 146 24.56 1.00 -1.42
CA LEU A 146 24.65 -0.41 -1.19
C LEU A 146 25.02 -0.65 0.29
N PRO A 147 24.30 -1.51 1.04
CA PRO A 147 24.67 -1.80 2.42
C PRO A 147 26.08 -2.41 2.49
N GLU A 148 26.79 -2.17 3.60
CA GLU A 148 28.14 -2.70 3.80
C GLU A 148 28.19 -4.23 3.61
N GLY A 149 29.17 -4.71 2.84
CA GLY A 149 29.36 -6.13 2.58
C GLY A 149 28.51 -6.74 1.46
N PHE A 150 27.65 -5.96 0.79
CA PHE A 150 26.99 -6.38 -0.44
C PHE A 150 27.83 -6.04 -1.68
N LYS A 151 27.79 -6.92 -2.68
CA LYS A 151 28.44 -6.77 -3.99
C LYS A 151 27.38 -6.91 -5.08
N LEU A 152 27.43 -6.06 -6.10
CA LEU A 152 26.50 -6.14 -7.24
C LEU A 152 26.65 -7.45 -8.00
N VAL A 153 25.53 -7.96 -8.49
CA VAL A 153 25.50 -9.19 -9.29
C VAL A 153 25.66 -8.83 -10.78
N GLU A 154 26.62 -9.47 -11.44
CA GLU A 154 26.85 -9.28 -12.88
C GLU A 154 25.63 -9.70 -13.70
N GLY A 155 25.24 -8.89 -14.68
CA GLY A 155 24.01 -9.09 -15.48
C GLY A 155 22.70 -8.73 -14.77
N PHE A 156 22.75 -8.38 -13.48
CA PHE A 156 21.59 -8.04 -12.65
C PHE A 156 21.85 -6.78 -11.81
N GLU A 157 21.98 -5.62 -12.46
CA GLU A 157 22.37 -4.33 -11.85
C GLU A 157 21.45 -3.81 -10.72
N ASN A 158 20.27 -4.39 -10.58
CA ASN A 158 19.31 -4.05 -9.53
C ASN A 158 19.43 -4.95 -8.30
N TYR A 159 20.38 -5.87 -8.28
CA TYR A 159 20.53 -6.88 -7.25
C TYR A 159 21.96 -6.95 -6.75
N ALA A 160 22.10 -7.22 -5.46
CA ALA A 160 23.38 -7.40 -4.81
C ALA A 160 23.34 -8.59 -3.85
N LEU A 161 24.51 -9.17 -3.58
CA LEU A 161 24.69 -10.32 -2.70
C LEU A 161 25.74 -10.03 -1.66
N ASN A 162 25.59 -10.58 -0.46
CA ASN A 162 26.66 -10.61 0.53
C ASN A 162 27.24 -12.02 0.70
N ARG A 163 28.33 -12.13 1.46
CA ARG A 163 29.01 -13.42 1.71
C ARG A 163 28.15 -14.45 2.45
N LEU A 164 27.07 -14.02 3.11
CA LEU A 164 26.13 -14.89 3.82
C LEU A 164 25.08 -15.51 2.91
N GLY A 165 25.02 -15.13 1.62
CA GLY A 165 23.98 -15.61 0.70
C GLY A 165 22.68 -14.80 0.76
N GLN A 166 22.67 -13.63 1.40
CA GLN A 166 21.51 -12.74 1.39
C GLN A 166 21.49 -11.93 0.11
N VAL A 167 20.30 -11.78 -0.48
CA VAL A 167 20.11 -11.04 -1.74
C VAL A 167 19.36 -9.75 -1.46
N TYR A 168 19.93 -8.64 -1.90
CA TYR A 168 19.37 -7.31 -1.74
C TYR A 168 18.91 -6.75 -3.08
N ASN A 169 17.66 -6.29 -3.14
CA ASN A 169 17.16 -5.56 -4.28
C ASN A 169 17.47 -4.07 -4.10
N VAL A 170 18.41 -3.58 -4.88
CA VAL A 170 18.92 -2.20 -4.81
C VAL A 170 17.88 -1.19 -5.28
N LYS A 171 17.03 -1.55 -6.26
CA LYS A 171 15.96 -0.67 -6.78
C LYS A 171 14.89 -0.37 -5.73
N TYR A 172 14.51 -1.37 -4.94
CA TYR A 172 13.45 -1.25 -3.93
C TYR A 172 13.96 -1.17 -2.49
N GLY A 173 15.27 -1.21 -2.29
CA GLY A 173 15.92 -1.10 -0.99
C GLY A 173 15.57 -2.20 0.02
N ARG A 174 15.35 -3.45 -0.44
CA ARG A 174 14.88 -4.54 0.44
C ARG A 174 15.61 -5.86 0.21
N LEU A 175 15.74 -6.65 1.28
CA LEU A 175 16.17 -8.05 1.18
C LEU A 175 15.09 -8.89 0.50
N LEU A 176 15.54 -9.79 -0.36
CA LEU A 176 14.70 -10.80 -1.00
C LEU A 176 14.80 -12.08 -0.18
N THR A 177 13.69 -12.80 -0.12
CA THR A 177 13.63 -14.12 0.50
C THR A 177 13.81 -15.18 -0.59
N PRO A 178 14.96 -15.87 -0.64
CA PRO A 178 15.13 -16.98 -1.56
C PRO A 178 14.14 -18.10 -1.22
N SER A 179 13.70 -18.85 -2.23
CA SER A 179 12.80 -19.98 -2.05
C SER A 179 13.56 -21.29 -2.17
N PHE A 180 13.24 -22.27 -1.34
CA PHE A 180 13.77 -23.63 -1.49
C PHE A 180 12.91 -24.43 -2.47
N SER A 181 13.53 -24.95 -3.53
CA SER A 181 12.87 -25.84 -4.47
C SER A 181 13.06 -27.29 -4.04
N ASN A 182 11.96 -27.98 -3.77
CA ASN A 182 11.99 -29.41 -3.40
C ASN A 182 12.42 -30.30 -4.56
N SER A 183 12.03 -29.97 -5.80
CA SER A 183 12.36 -30.78 -6.98
C SER A 183 13.84 -30.69 -7.35
N ALA A 184 14.43 -29.50 -7.27
CA ALA A 184 15.86 -29.31 -7.51
C ALA A 184 16.72 -29.56 -6.25
N ASN A 185 16.07 -29.74 -5.10
CA ASN A 185 16.69 -29.86 -3.77
C ASN A 185 17.73 -28.75 -3.52
N ALA A 186 17.37 -27.50 -3.82
CA ALA A 186 18.29 -26.36 -3.77
C ALA A 186 17.55 -25.04 -3.55
N VAL A 187 18.26 -24.05 -2.99
CA VAL A 187 17.77 -22.68 -2.87
C VAL A 187 17.86 -21.99 -4.23
N ILE A 188 16.72 -21.45 -4.67
CA ILE A 188 16.58 -20.71 -5.92
C ILE A 188 16.13 -19.27 -5.63
N ILE A 189 16.52 -18.36 -6.51
CA ILE A 189 16.05 -16.99 -6.51
C ILE A 189 15.69 -16.54 -7.92
N SER A 190 14.57 -15.84 -8.06
CA SER A 190 14.14 -15.24 -9.31
C SER A 190 14.58 -13.77 -9.36
N LEU A 191 15.45 -13.45 -10.30
CA LEU A 191 15.95 -12.11 -10.55
C LEU A 191 15.38 -11.59 -11.87
N TYR A 192 15.15 -10.29 -11.97
CA TYR A 192 14.64 -9.66 -13.19
C TYR A 192 15.76 -8.93 -13.92
N SER A 193 15.91 -9.20 -15.21
CA SER A 193 16.81 -8.47 -16.10
C SER A 193 16.10 -8.22 -17.43
N ASN A 194 16.17 -7.00 -17.95
CA ASN A 194 15.54 -6.60 -19.21
C ASN A 194 14.05 -6.96 -19.38
N GLY A 195 13.30 -6.98 -18.26
CA GLY A 195 11.86 -7.30 -18.26
C GLY A 195 11.54 -8.80 -18.14
N GLU A 196 12.54 -9.68 -18.18
CA GLU A 196 12.37 -11.12 -18.03
C GLU A 196 12.79 -11.58 -16.63
N ALA A 197 12.06 -12.56 -16.09
CA ALA A 197 12.37 -13.19 -14.81
C ALA A 197 13.22 -14.45 -15.06
N VAL A 198 14.44 -14.45 -14.53
CA VAL A 198 15.36 -15.59 -14.62
C VAL A 198 15.51 -16.21 -13.23
N SER A 199 15.18 -17.50 -13.12
CA SER A 199 15.35 -18.27 -11.88
C SER A 199 16.72 -18.95 -11.87
N ILE A 200 17.53 -18.64 -10.86
CA ILE A 200 18.92 -19.11 -10.74
C ILE A 200 19.12 -19.75 -9.36
N PHE A 201 20.00 -20.76 -9.28
CA PHE A 201 20.43 -21.34 -8.01
C PHE A 201 21.28 -20.35 -7.22
N LEU A 202 20.91 -20.11 -5.97
CA LEU A 202 21.60 -19.12 -5.12
C LEU A 202 23.07 -19.46 -4.92
N ALA A 203 23.40 -20.74 -4.69
CA ALA A 203 24.78 -21.19 -4.53
C ALA A 203 25.64 -20.97 -5.80
N LYS A 204 25.05 -21.19 -6.98
CA LYS A 204 25.72 -20.91 -8.26
C LYS A 204 26.02 -19.42 -8.40
N LEU A 205 25.02 -18.59 -8.09
CA LEU A 205 25.13 -17.14 -8.17
C LEU A 205 26.18 -16.59 -7.18
N MET A 206 26.27 -17.17 -5.99
CA MET A 206 27.29 -16.85 -4.99
C MET A 206 28.72 -17.10 -5.50
N LEU A 207 28.97 -18.29 -6.07
CA LEU A 207 30.27 -18.63 -6.62
C LEU A 207 30.63 -17.72 -7.80
N GLN A 208 29.70 -17.46 -8.73
CA GLN A 208 29.94 -16.53 -9.84
C GLN A 208 30.28 -15.11 -9.36
N THR A 209 29.64 -14.64 -8.30
CA THR A 209 29.82 -13.25 -7.82
C THR A 209 31.11 -13.06 -7.02
N PHE A 210 31.50 -14.06 -6.21
CA PHE A 210 32.65 -13.96 -5.30
C PHE A 210 33.90 -14.71 -5.76
N ARG A 211 33.79 -15.66 -6.69
CA ARG A 211 34.89 -16.42 -7.31
C ARG A 211 34.74 -16.47 -8.84
N PRO A 212 34.75 -15.31 -9.55
CA PRO A 212 34.57 -15.28 -10.99
C PRO A 212 35.70 -15.96 -11.77
N ASP A 213 36.91 -15.99 -11.21
CA ASP A 213 38.11 -16.56 -11.85
C ASP A 213 38.15 -18.10 -11.81
N GLU A 214 37.33 -18.73 -10.97
CA GLU A 214 37.25 -20.18 -10.86
C GLU A 214 36.13 -20.73 -11.75
N PRO A 215 36.38 -21.75 -12.59
CA PRO A 215 35.32 -22.40 -13.33
C PRO A 215 34.34 -23.03 -12.33
N LEU A 216 33.04 -22.83 -12.57
CA LEU A 216 32.02 -23.39 -11.71
C LEU A 216 32.17 -24.91 -11.59
N PRO A 217 32.13 -25.48 -10.37
CA PRO A 217 32.25 -26.91 -10.20
C PRO A 217 31.05 -27.61 -10.87
N LYS A 218 31.29 -28.80 -11.42
CA LYS A 218 30.21 -29.64 -12.01
C LYS A 218 29.09 -29.93 -11.01
N ARG A 219 29.43 -29.98 -9.72
CA ARG A 219 28.48 -30.17 -8.62
C ARG A 219 28.92 -29.33 -7.44
N ILE A 220 28.02 -28.47 -6.97
CA ILE A 220 28.23 -27.65 -5.78
C ILE A 220 28.00 -28.51 -4.54
N THR A 221 28.96 -28.51 -3.62
CA THR A 221 28.89 -29.21 -2.33
C THR A 221 28.77 -28.21 -1.18
N TYR A 222 28.20 -28.68 -0.07
CA TYR A 222 27.92 -27.89 1.13
C TYR A 222 28.65 -28.56 2.30
N LYS A 223 29.57 -27.85 2.95
CA LYS A 223 30.43 -28.43 4.01
C LYS A 223 29.63 -28.95 5.21
N ASP A 224 28.54 -28.28 5.55
CA ASP A 224 27.61 -28.66 6.62
C ASP A 224 26.54 -29.68 6.20
N GLY A 225 26.46 -30.01 4.91
CA GLY A 225 25.40 -30.84 4.34
C GLY A 225 24.03 -30.17 4.25
N ASP A 226 23.86 -28.94 4.75
CA ASP A 226 22.62 -28.17 4.67
C ASP A 226 22.59 -27.32 3.39
N ARG A 227 21.73 -27.74 2.45
CA ARG A 227 21.55 -27.08 1.15
C ARG A 227 20.82 -25.72 1.26
N ARG A 228 20.35 -25.35 2.45
CA ARG A 228 19.78 -24.02 2.75
C ARG A 228 20.85 -23.01 3.13
N ASN A 229 21.99 -23.47 3.65
CA ASN A 229 23.11 -22.62 4.00
C ASN A 229 23.96 -22.31 2.76
N CYS A 230 23.57 -21.27 2.02
CA CYS A 230 24.29 -20.82 0.82
C CYS A 230 25.37 -19.77 1.12
N SER A 231 25.93 -19.74 2.35
CA SER A 231 27.06 -18.86 2.67
C SER A 231 28.31 -19.27 1.89
N LEU A 232 29.13 -18.30 1.48
CA LEU A 232 30.30 -18.55 0.62
C LEU A 232 31.28 -19.53 1.26
N ASP A 233 31.45 -19.47 2.58
CA ASP A 233 32.37 -20.32 3.32
C ASP A 233 31.89 -21.78 3.42
N ASN A 234 30.58 -22.00 3.27
CA ASN A 234 29.97 -23.33 3.24
C ASN A 234 29.99 -23.98 1.86
N LEU A 235 30.20 -23.20 0.79
CA LEU A 235 30.22 -23.69 -0.59
C LEU A 235 31.63 -24.16 -0.99
N ALA A 236 31.68 -25.37 -1.57
CA ALA A 236 32.88 -25.99 -2.13
C ALA A 236 32.60 -26.67 -3.48
#